data_AF-A0AAD2JZX2-F1
#
_entry.id   AF-A0AAD2JZX2-F1
#
_cell.length_a   1.000
_cell.length_b   1.000
_cell.length_c   1.000
_cell.angle_alpha   90.00
_cell.angle_beta   90.00
_cell.angle_gamma   90.00
#
_symmetry.space_group_name_H-M   'P 1'
#
loop_
_entity.id
_entity.type
_entity.pdbx_description
1 polymer ?
#
loop_
_entity_poly.entity_id
_entity_poly.type
_entity_poly.pdbx_seq_one_letter_code
_entity_poly.pdbx_strand_id
1 'polypeptide(L)'
;MGRRARHLTLAAKKDSQRISGLKYALSEHGQTRRADRKARSKLGESLGSNDPTPPAASGDKPPNGLMLALAEIPLPTENALFRRVVDEPDSVDESDFPRWLAEPPFAGDDAYFERHSAEYQGFTKALETAMHGVQFRMRQAHHNDLHSRFLRAGDGKKREELFAEVRAMLAGWWKKWEVLCAFEASGTYDPLHDARQHAMLKHQQQWVARNIVHFYGCKFLA
;
A
#
# COMPACT_ATOMS: atom_id res chain seq x y z
N MET A 1 40.11 9.57 -23.35
CA MET A 1 39.61 9.06 -22.05
C MET A 1 38.15 8.63 -22.19
N GLY A 2 37.91 7.33 -22.42
CA GLY A 2 36.56 6.80 -22.64
C GLY A 2 35.97 6.19 -21.35
N ARG A 3 34.91 6.79 -20.81
CA ARG A 3 34.08 6.17 -19.76
C ARG A 3 33.29 5.03 -20.39
N ARG A 4 33.70 3.78 -20.16
CA ARG A 4 32.95 2.58 -20.58
C ARG A 4 31.63 2.54 -19.81
N ALA A 5 30.50 2.57 -20.51
CA ALA A 5 29.17 2.34 -19.95
C ALA A 5 29.11 0.94 -19.32
N ARG A 6 29.04 0.86 -17.98
CA ARG A 6 29.33 -0.40 -17.27
C ARG A 6 28.19 -1.41 -17.17
N HIS A 7 26.94 -1.08 -17.51
CA HIS A 7 25.86 -2.07 -17.48
C HIS A 7 24.85 -1.78 -18.58
N LEU A 8 24.97 -2.47 -19.72
CA LEU A 8 24.10 -2.30 -20.89
C LEU A 8 22.77 -3.08 -20.79
N THR A 9 22.58 -3.91 -19.76
CA THR A 9 21.32 -4.66 -19.56
C THR A 9 20.93 -4.75 -18.09
N LEU A 10 19.61 -4.79 -17.81
CA LEU A 10 19.05 -4.96 -16.46
C LEU A 10 19.56 -6.25 -15.77
N ALA A 11 19.83 -7.30 -16.54
CA ALA A 11 20.45 -8.53 -16.05
C ALA A 11 21.87 -8.28 -15.52
N ALA A 12 22.72 -7.57 -16.28
CA ALA A 12 24.08 -7.25 -15.86
C ALA A 12 24.13 -6.35 -14.60
N LYS A 13 23.11 -5.49 -14.39
CA LYS A 13 22.98 -4.68 -13.17
C LYS A 13 22.62 -5.55 -11.96
N LYS A 14 21.69 -6.49 -12.11
CA LYS A 14 21.30 -7.45 -11.05
C LYS A 14 22.45 -8.37 -10.66
N ASP A 15 23.20 -8.88 -11.64
CA ASP A 15 24.37 -9.72 -11.38
C ASP A 15 25.49 -8.94 -10.67
N SER A 16 25.72 -7.69 -11.07
CA SER A 16 26.70 -6.82 -10.40
C SER A 16 26.30 -6.51 -8.95
N GLN A 17 25.01 -6.34 -8.66
CA GLN A 17 24.52 -6.15 -7.28
C GLN A 17 24.65 -7.42 -6.44
N ARG A 18 24.41 -8.59 -7.04
CA ARG A 18 24.61 -9.88 -6.35
C ARG A 18 26.07 -10.11 -6.01
N ILE A 19 26.98 -9.83 -6.94
CA ILE A 19 28.43 -9.98 -6.72
C ILE A 19 28.94 -8.97 -5.69
N SER A 20 28.47 -7.72 -5.70
CA SER A 20 28.87 -6.73 -4.69
C SER A 20 28.34 -7.06 -3.30
N GLY A 21 27.11 -7.58 -3.20
CA GLY A 21 26.54 -8.07 -1.94
C GLY A 21 27.32 -9.26 -1.36
N LEU A 22 27.74 -10.20 -2.21
CA LEU A 22 28.60 -11.33 -1.80
C LEU A 22 29.98 -10.87 -1.34
N LYS A 23 30.62 -9.93 -2.07
CA LYS A 23 31.91 -9.35 -1.67
C LYS A 23 31.82 -8.62 -0.32
N TYR A 24 30.75 -7.85 -0.09
CA TYR A 24 30.53 -7.19 1.18
C TYR A 24 30.33 -8.19 2.32
N ALA A 25 29.52 -9.23 2.10
CA ALA A 25 29.26 -10.28 3.10
C ALA A 25 30.53 -11.07 3.51
N LEU A 26 31.49 -11.22 2.59
CA LEU A 26 32.76 -11.89 2.83
C LEU A 26 33.84 -10.94 3.41
N SER A 27 33.69 -9.62 3.24
CA SER A 27 34.61 -8.64 3.79
C SER A 27 34.62 -8.64 5.32
N GLU A 28 35.77 -8.30 5.92
CA GLU A 28 35.95 -8.19 7.37
C GLU A 28 34.89 -7.27 8.02
N HIS A 29 34.57 -6.15 7.36
CA HIS A 29 33.54 -5.21 7.81
C HIS A 29 32.10 -5.78 7.73
N GLY A 30 31.84 -6.66 6.76
CA GLY A 30 30.56 -7.39 6.69
C GLY A 30 30.44 -8.49 7.74
N GLN A 31 31.56 -9.12 8.09
CA GLN A 31 31.62 -10.14 9.14
C GLN A 31 31.43 -9.54 10.53
N THR A 32 32.06 -8.41 10.84
CA THR A 32 31.87 -7.69 12.12
C THR A 32 30.43 -7.22 12.31
N ARG A 33 29.80 -6.63 11.28
CA ARG A 33 28.37 -6.26 11.34
C ARG A 33 27.43 -7.44 11.56
N ARG A 34 27.75 -8.63 11.02
CA ARG A 34 26.97 -9.86 11.26
C ARG A 34 27.15 -10.34 12.70
N ALA A 35 28.37 -10.28 13.22
CA ALA A 35 28.66 -10.62 14.62
C ALA A 35 27.92 -9.69 15.58
N ASP A 36 27.93 -8.37 15.34
CA ASP A 36 27.20 -7.38 16.15
C ASP A 36 25.69 -7.62 16.16
N ARG A 37 25.10 -7.95 15.00
CA ARG A 37 23.67 -8.25 14.89
C ARG A 37 23.31 -9.53 15.65
N LYS A 38 24.18 -10.55 15.62
CA LYS A 38 24.00 -11.81 16.36
C LYS A 38 24.23 -11.62 17.86
N ALA A 39 25.14 -10.75 18.27
CA ALA A 39 25.35 -10.39 19.67
C ALA A 39 24.14 -9.63 20.23
N ARG A 40 23.58 -8.69 19.46
CA ARG A 40 22.34 -7.97 19.82
C ARG A 40 21.12 -8.89 19.91
N SER A 41 21.00 -9.92 19.06
CA SER A 41 19.87 -10.86 19.16
C SER A 41 19.96 -11.76 20.39
N LYS A 42 21.17 -12.12 20.83
CA LYS A 42 21.38 -12.91 22.07
C LYS A 42 21.14 -12.12 23.35
N LEU A 43 21.40 -10.81 23.34
CA LEU A 43 21.13 -9.91 24.47
C LEU A 43 19.63 -9.59 24.64
N GLY A 44 18.81 -9.80 23.60
CA GLY A 44 17.36 -9.65 23.67
C GLY A 44 16.60 -10.84 24.28
N GLU A 45 17.30 -11.92 24.65
CA GLU A 45 16.68 -13.20 25.04
C GLU A 45 16.69 -13.46 26.57
N SER A 46 17.23 -12.55 27.40
CA SER A 46 17.36 -12.78 28.86
C SER A 46 16.71 -11.73 29.77
N LEU A 47 15.74 -10.96 29.29
CA LEU A 47 14.87 -10.15 30.15
C LEU A 47 13.48 -10.76 30.10
N GLY A 48 13.18 -11.61 31.10
CA GLY A 48 11.82 -12.03 31.37
C GLY A 48 10.96 -10.80 31.61
N SER A 49 9.98 -10.59 30.76
CA SER A 49 8.88 -9.68 31.01
C SER A 49 7.73 -10.49 31.61
N ASN A 50 7.31 -10.07 32.81
CA ASN A 50 5.89 -10.17 33.15
C ASN A 50 5.16 -9.40 32.05
N ASP A 51 4.68 -10.09 31.03
CA ASP A 51 3.99 -9.43 29.94
C ASP A 51 2.61 -9.01 30.43
N PRO A 52 2.30 -7.69 30.53
CA PRO A 52 0.93 -7.28 30.40
C PRO A 52 0.47 -7.78 29.03
N THR A 53 -0.65 -8.50 28.99
CA THR A 53 -1.34 -8.89 27.76
C THR A 53 -1.18 -7.77 26.74
N PRO A 54 -0.45 -7.99 25.62
CA PRO A 54 -0.25 -6.93 24.65
C PRO A 54 -1.63 -6.44 24.23
N PRO A 55 -1.86 -5.10 24.16
CA PRO A 55 -3.12 -4.58 23.68
C PRO A 55 -3.42 -5.26 22.35
N ALA A 56 -4.60 -5.87 22.24
CA ALA A 56 -4.98 -6.65 21.08
C ALA A 56 -4.55 -5.89 19.82
N ALA A 57 -3.68 -6.49 19.02
CA ALA A 57 -3.16 -5.83 17.83
C ALA A 57 -4.38 -5.38 17.00
N SER A 58 -4.41 -4.10 16.61
CA SER A 58 -5.56 -3.49 15.91
C SER A 58 -6.01 -4.30 14.69
N GLY A 59 -5.12 -5.10 14.10
CA GLY A 59 -5.40 -6.04 13.01
C GLY A 59 -6.24 -7.29 13.35
N ASP A 60 -6.68 -7.49 14.58
CA ASP A 60 -7.58 -8.61 14.95
C ASP A 60 -9.03 -8.17 15.16
N LYS A 61 -9.32 -6.86 15.10
CA LYS A 61 -10.68 -6.34 15.14
C LYS A 61 -11.41 -6.67 13.82
N PRO A 62 -12.66 -7.17 13.87
CA PRO A 62 -13.46 -7.36 12.67
C PRO A 62 -13.78 -6.01 11.99
N PRO A 63 -13.94 -5.98 10.66
CA PRO A 63 -14.43 -4.80 9.96
C PRO A 63 -15.78 -4.36 10.52
N ASN A 64 -15.95 -3.06 10.76
CA ASN A 64 -17.22 -2.53 11.23
C ASN A 64 -18.22 -2.34 10.07
N GLY A 65 -19.49 -2.05 10.38
CA GLY A 65 -20.55 -1.90 9.37
C GLY A 65 -20.26 -0.81 8.33
N LEU A 66 -19.65 0.32 8.74
CA LEU A 66 -19.27 1.39 7.82
C LEU A 66 -18.20 0.95 6.82
N MET A 67 -17.18 0.22 7.29
CA MET A 67 -16.15 -0.35 6.42
C MET A 67 -16.75 -1.33 5.40
N LEU A 68 -17.64 -2.21 5.84
CA LEU A 68 -18.32 -3.15 4.95
C LEU A 68 -19.11 -2.40 3.87
N ALA A 69 -19.91 -1.41 4.27
CA ALA A 69 -20.67 -0.59 3.35
C ALA A 69 -19.78 0.12 2.31
N LEU A 70 -18.66 0.71 2.73
CA LEU A 70 -17.70 1.33 1.81
C LEU A 70 -17.03 0.30 0.89
N ALA A 71 -16.66 -0.87 1.42
CA ALA A 71 -16.02 -1.92 0.63
C ALA A 71 -16.95 -2.49 -0.46
N GLU A 72 -18.25 -2.43 -0.24
CA GLU A 72 -19.30 -2.92 -1.16
C GLU A 72 -19.66 -1.93 -2.26
N ILE A 73 -19.35 -0.62 -2.13
CA ILE A 73 -19.62 0.40 -3.17
C ILE A 73 -19.02 -0.08 -4.50
N PRO A 74 -19.80 -0.35 -5.55
CA PRO A 74 -19.30 -0.97 -6.78
C PRO A 74 -18.19 -0.13 -7.44
N LEU A 75 -17.18 -0.79 -8.00
CA LEU A 75 -16.21 -0.12 -8.86
C LEU A 75 -16.86 0.24 -10.20
N PRO A 76 -16.41 1.31 -10.88
CA PRO A 76 -16.98 1.73 -12.16
C PRO A 76 -16.51 0.84 -13.33
N THR A 77 -16.75 -0.48 -13.24
CA THR A 77 -16.24 -1.48 -14.20
C THR A 77 -16.75 -1.29 -15.63
N GLU A 78 -17.94 -0.72 -15.79
CA GLU A 78 -18.51 -0.43 -17.11
C GLU A 78 -17.87 0.80 -17.77
N ASN A 79 -17.24 1.67 -16.98
CA ASN A 79 -16.62 2.89 -17.47
C ASN A 79 -15.40 2.56 -18.35
N ALA A 80 -15.39 3.11 -19.57
CA ALA A 80 -14.31 2.89 -20.53
C ALA A 80 -12.94 3.35 -20.01
N LEU A 81 -12.88 4.46 -19.28
CA LEU A 81 -11.64 4.97 -18.68
C LEU A 81 -11.10 3.99 -17.62
N PHE A 82 -11.98 3.48 -16.76
CA PHE A 82 -11.59 2.48 -15.75
C PHE A 82 -10.99 1.24 -16.43
N ARG A 83 -11.69 0.67 -17.42
CA ARG A 83 -11.21 -0.52 -18.16
C ARG A 83 -9.89 -0.26 -18.84
N ARG A 84 -9.77 0.88 -19.54
CA ARG A 84 -8.54 1.27 -20.22
C ARG A 84 -7.36 1.38 -19.24
N VAL A 85 -7.56 1.98 -18.07
CA VAL A 85 -6.50 2.03 -17.03
C VAL A 85 -6.13 0.63 -16.54
N VAL A 86 -7.10 -0.25 -16.34
CA VAL A 86 -6.83 -1.62 -15.89
C VAL A 86 -6.04 -2.41 -16.93
N ASP A 87 -6.43 -2.32 -18.20
CA ASP A 87 -5.88 -3.12 -19.31
C ASP A 87 -4.58 -2.54 -19.89
N GLU A 88 -4.47 -1.20 -19.95
CA GLU A 88 -3.36 -0.47 -20.56
C GLU A 88 -2.72 0.49 -19.53
N PRO A 89 -1.72 0.05 -18.74
CA PRO A 89 -1.12 0.87 -17.70
C PRO A 89 -0.49 2.18 -18.20
N ASP A 90 0.06 2.16 -19.41
CA ASP A 90 0.74 3.31 -20.01
C ASP A 90 -0.23 4.26 -20.75
N SER A 91 -1.55 4.02 -20.67
CA SER A 91 -2.56 4.79 -21.42
C SER A 91 -2.99 6.10 -20.76
N VAL A 92 -2.62 6.31 -19.50
CA VAL A 92 -3.00 7.49 -18.72
C VAL A 92 -1.75 8.13 -18.13
N ASP A 93 -1.72 9.46 -18.16
CA ASP A 93 -0.68 10.21 -17.46
C ASP A 93 -0.87 10.07 -15.95
N GLU A 94 0.07 9.38 -15.30
CA GLU A 94 0.06 9.13 -13.85
C GLU A 94 0.70 10.28 -13.06
N SER A 95 1.05 11.41 -13.69
CA SER A 95 1.72 12.55 -13.05
C SER A 95 0.97 13.11 -11.82
N ASP A 96 -0.37 13.09 -11.84
CA ASP A 96 -1.22 13.55 -10.75
C ASP A 96 -1.47 12.47 -9.67
N PHE A 97 -1.17 11.20 -9.94
CA PHE A 97 -1.50 10.09 -9.04
C PHE A 97 -0.77 10.12 -7.69
N PRO A 98 0.52 10.53 -7.60
CA PRO A 98 1.20 10.65 -6.31
C PRO A 98 0.43 11.50 -5.29
N ARG A 99 -0.26 12.54 -5.76
CA ARG A 99 -1.09 13.39 -4.90
C ARG A 99 -2.30 12.63 -4.34
N TRP A 100 -2.94 11.80 -5.16
CA TRP A 100 -4.09 10.96 -4.76
C TRP A 100 -3.70 9.81 -3.83
N LEU A 101 -2.44 9.40 -3.85
CA LEU A 101 -1.90 8.35 -2.97
C LEU A 101 -1.33 8.90 -1.65
N ALA A 102 -1.10 10.21 -1.55
CA ALA A 102 -0.58 10.86 -0.35
C ALA A 102 -1.52 10.68 0.85
N GLU A 103 -1.01 10.69 2.07
CA GLU A 103 -1.87 10.72 3.26
C GLU A 103 -2.42 12.14 3.48
N PRO A 104 -3.63 12.30 4.05
CA PRO A 104 -4.10 13.61 4.45
C PRO A 104 -3.16 14.22 5.53
N PRO A 105 -2.99 15.55 5.56
CA PRO A 105 -3.77 16.51 4.80
C PRO A 105 -3.29 16.66 3.34
N PHE A 106 -4.22 16.56 2.40
CA PHE A 106 -4.00 16.84 0.99
C PHE A 106 -3.68 18.32 0.77
N ALA A 107 -2.70 18.58 -0.09
CA ALA A 107 -2.38 19.93 -0.52
C ALA A 107 -3.59 20.60 -1.19
N GLY A 108 -3.68 21.92 -1.02
CA GLY A 108 -4.59 22.77 -1.78
C GLY A 108 -4.39 22.59 -3.28
N ASP A 109 -5.44 22.85 -4.05
CA ASP A 109 -5.42 22.67 -5.50
C ASP A 109 -5.08 23.98 -6.19
N ASP A 110 -3.95 23.99 -6.90
CA ASP A 110 -3.56 25.06 -7.83
C ASP A 110 -4.23 24.83 -9.20
N ALA A 111 -5.51 24.46 -9.18
CA ALA A 111 -6.23 24.11 -10.39
C ALA A 111 -6.34 25.31 -11.32
N TYR A 112 -6.11 25.06 -12.61
CA TYR A 112 -6.31 26.05 -13.67
C TYR A 112 -7.77 26.49 -13.82
N PHE A 113 -8.70 25.61 -13.45
CA PHE A 113 -10.14 25.84 -13.53
C PHE A 113 -10.71 26.42 -12.23
N GLU A 114 -11.79 27.18 -12.35
CA GLU A 114 -12.58 27.57 -11.19
C GLU A 114 -13.12 26.32 -10.49
N ARG A 115 -12.97 26.24 -9.16
CA ARG A 115 -13.28 25.04 -8.34
C ARG A 115 -14.75 24.59 -8.44
N HIS A 116 -15.65 25.48 -8.82
CA HIS A 116 -17.08 25.21 -8.97
C HIS A 116 -17.51 24.99 -10.43
N SER A 117 -16.58 25.03 -11.39
CA SER A 117 -16.87 24.81 -12.80
C SER A 117 -17.25 23.34 -13.07
N ALA A 118 -18.11 23.13 -14.07
CA ALA A 118 -18.50 21.79 -14.50
C ALA A 118 -17.29 21.00 -15.03
N GLU A 119 -16.35 21.69 -15.69
CA GLU A 119 -15.10 21.12 -16.18
C GLU A 119 -14.24 20.58 -15.03
N TYR A 120 -14.10 21.34 -13.95
CA TYR A 120 -13.33 20.92 -12.77
C TYR A 120 -13.92 19.66 -12.12
N GLN A 121 -15.25 19.62 -11.98
CA GLN A 121 -15.95 18.47 -11.41
C GLN A 121 -15.84 17.24 -12.33
N GLY A 122 -16.02 17.43 -13.64
CA GLY A 122 -15.87 16.38 -14.65
C GLY A 122 -14.46 15.79 -14.65
N PHE A 123 -13.44 16.64 -14.61
CA PHE A 123 -12.05 16.20 -14.51
C PHE A 123 -11.77 15.44 -13.22
N THR A 124 -12.24 15.95 -12.07
CA THR A 124 -12.06 15.30 -10.77
C THR A 124 -12.69 13.90 -10.75
N LYS A 125 -13.90 13.75 -11.31
CA LYS A 125 -14.58 12.44 -11.44
C LYS A 125 -13.85 11.48 -12.39
N ALA A 126 -13.30 11.99 -13.48
CA ALA A 126 -12.49 11.18 -14.40
C ALA A 126 -11.21 10.68 -13.71
N LEU A 127 -10.56 11.55 -12.94
CA LEU A 127 -9.36 11.21 -12.18
C LEU A 127 -9.65 10.20 -11.07
N GLU A 128 -10.74 10.35 -10.33
CA GLU A 128 -11.22 9.36 -9.36
C GLU A 128 -11.44 7.99 -10.03
N THR A 129 -12.09 7.97 -11.20
CA THR A 129 -12.31 6.75 -11.99
C THR A 129 -10.99 6.09 -12.39
N ALA A 130 -10.03 6.88 -12.87
CA ALA A 130 -8.70 6.38 -13.21
C ALA A 130 -7.98 5.80 -11.98
N MET A 131 -8.03 6.50 -10.84
CA MET A 131 -7.46 6.04 -9.58
C MET A 131 -8.09 4.73 -9.10
N HIS A 132 -9.39 4.52 -9.32
CA HIS A 132 -10.01 3.21 -9.04
C HIS A 132 -9.40 2.09 -9.91
N GLY A 133 -9.15 2.36 -11.19
CA GLY A 133 -8.49 1.41 -12.08
C GLY A 133 -7.08 1.05 -11.61
N VAL A 134 -6.28 2.06 -11.26
CA VAL A 134 -4.91 1.88 -10.74
C VAL A 134 -4.90 1.03 -9.46
N GLN A 135 -5.72 1.41 -8.48
CA GLN A 135 -5.80 0.70 -7.21
C GLN A 135 -6.29 -0.74 -7.38
N PHE A 136 -7.24 -0.97 -8.29
CA PHE A 136 -7.71 -2.31 -8.62
C PHE A 136 -6.57 -3.18 -9.16
N ARG A 137 -5.83 -2.66 -10.14
CA ARG A 137 -4.65 -3.32 -10.73
C ARG A 137 -3.58 -3.62 -9.67
N MET A 138 -3.26 -2.64 -8.82
CA MET A 138 -2.28 -2.80 -7.73
C MET A 138 -2.72 -3.88 -6.75
N ARG A 139 -3.99 -3.86 -6.33
CA ARG A 139 -4.55 -4.88 -5.42
C ARG A 139 -4.53 -6.27 -6.06
N GLN A 140 -4.88 -6.40 -7.34
CA GLN A 140 -4.87 -7.67 -8.04
C GLN A 140 -3.45 -8.24 -8.17
N ALA A 141 -2.48 -7.40 -8.54
CA ALA A 141 -1.08 -7.81 -8.60
C ALA A 141 -0.57 -8.29 -7.23
N HIS A 142 -0.90 -7.55 -6.17
CA HIS A 142 -0.52 -7.90 -4.81
C HIS A 142 -1.21 -9.17 -4.31
N HIS A 143 -2.50 -9.35 -4.60
CA HIS A 143 -3.24 -10.57 -4.31
C HIS A 143 -2.61 -11.78 -5.02
N ASN A 144 -2.31 -11.67 -6.31
CA ASN A 144 -1.70 -12.73 -7.10
C ASN A 144 -0.31 -13.11 -6.58
N ASP A 145 0.50 -12.12 -6.18
CA ASP A 145 1.80 -12.36 -5.55
C ASP A 145 1.65 -13.11 -4.23
N LEU A 146 0.80 -12.62 -3.32
CA LEU A 146 0.54 -13.27 -2.03
C LEU A 146 -0.01 -14.69 -2.21
N HIS A 147 -0.98 -14.88 -3.09
CA HIS A 147 -1.52 -16.20 -3.40
C HIS A 147 -0.44 -17.15 -3.91
N SER A 148 0.41 -16.69 -4.84
CA SER A 148 1.55 -17.46 -5.35
C SER A 148 2.58 -17.79 -4.26
N ARG A 149 2.78 -16.89 -3.29
CA ARG A 149 3.66 -17.12 -2.15
C ARG A 149 3.07 -18.12 -1.17
N PHE A 150 1.76 -18.06 -0.90
CA PHE A 150 1.06 -19.05 -0.08
C PHE A 150 1.11 -20.45 -0.69
N LEU A 151 0.86 -20.57 -2.01
CA LEU A 151 0.96 -21.86 -2.70
C LEU A 151 2.37 -22.47 -2.64
N ARG A 152 3.42 -21.63 -2.66
CA ARG A 152 4.83 -22.06 -2.57
C ARG A 152 5.32 -22.23 -1.14
N ALA A 153 4.63 -21.65 -0.16
CA ALA A 153 4.93 -21.79 1.25
C ALA A 153 4.53 -23.20 1.69
N GLY A 154 5.48 -24.13 1.59
CA GLY A 154 5.32 -25.52 1.99
C GLY A 154 5.01 -25.66 3.48
N ASP A 155 6.05 -25.75 4.31
CA ASP A 155 6.00 -26.02 5.74
C ASP A 155 5.33 -24.90 6.57
N GLY A 156 4.89 -25.26 7.78
CA GLY A 156 4.12 -24.38 8.68
C GLY A 156 4.82 -23.07 9.01
N LYS A 157 6.16 -23.07 9.17
CA LYS A 157 6.92 -21.85 9.53
C LYS A 157 6.85 -20.75 8.46
N LYS A 158 6.94 -21.11 7.16
CA LYS A 158 6.81 -20.11 6.07
C LYS A 158 5.40 -19.56 5.98
N ARG A 159 4.39 -20.39 6.29
CA ARG A 159 3.00 -19.94 6.36
C ARG A 159 2.78 -18.99 7.53
N GLU A 160 3.35 -19.28 8.70
CA GLU A 160 3.32 -18.38 9.85
C GLU A 160 3.97 -17.02 9.54
N GLU A 161 5.12 -17.00 8.86
CA GLU A 161 5.76 -15.76 8.40
C GLU A 161 4.85 -14.96 7.46
N LEU A 162 4.17 -15.62 6.51
CA LEU A 162 3.18 -14.98 5.64
C LEU A 162 1.96 -14.45 6.41
N PHE A 163 1.46 -15.20 7.40
CA PHE A 163 0.37 -14.72 8.25
C PHE A 163 0.79 -13.52 9.10
N ALA A 164 2.02 -13.49 9.61
CA ALA A 164 2.56 -12.35 10.32
C ALA A 164 2.66 -11.11 9.40
N GLU A 165 3.07 -11.29 8.15
CA GLU A 165 3.06 -10.22 7.14
C GLU A 165 1.65 -9.70 6.86
N VAL A 166 0.67 -10.59 6.64
CA VAL A 166 -0.73 -10.20 6.44
C VAL A 166 -1.29 -9.46 7.67
N ARG A 167 -0.96 -9.90 8.88
CA ARG A 167 -1.32 -9.19 10.14
C ARG A 167 -0.71 -7.80 10.19
N ALA A 168 0.57 -7.65 9.84
CA ALA A 168 1.25 -6.36 9.82
C ALA A 168 0.63 -5.41 8.77
N MET A 169 0.32 -5.92 7.58
CA MET A 169 -0.38 -5.14 6.56
C MET A 169 -1.76 -4.69 7.03
N LEU A 170 -2.54 -5.60 7.63
CA LEU A 170 -3.85 -5.29 8.16
C LEU A 170 -3.80 -4.23 9.27
N ALA A 171 -2.82 -4.32 10.18
CA ALA A 171 -2.59 -3.29 11.19
C ALA A 171 -2.25 -1.92 10.58
N GLY A 172 -1.43 -1.90 9.51
CA GLY A 172 -1.14 -0.69 8.74
C GLY A 172 -2.39 -0.07 8.12
N TRP A 173 -3.26 -0.90 7.52
CA TRP A 173 -4.53 -0.43 6.97
C TRP A 173 -5.49 0.10 8.04
N TRP A 174 -5.57 -0.53 9.21
CA TRP A 174 -6.36 -0.02 10.33
C TRP A 174 -5.87 1.34 10.82
N LYS A 175 -4.55 1.53 10.95
CA LYS A 175 -3.98 2.84 11.29
C LYS A 175 -4.36 3.89 10.26
N LYS A 176 -4.28 3.55 8.97
CA LYS A 176 -4.67 4.45 7.88
C LYS A 176 -6.17 4.78 7.95
N TRP A 177 -7.02 3.79 8.24
CA TRP A 177 -8.45 4.01 8.44
C TRP A 177 -8.75 5.01 9.56
N GLU A 178 -8.13 4.84 10.73
CA GLU A 178 -8.31 5.75 11.86
C GLU A 178 -7.94 7.20 11.50
N VAL A 179 -6.82 7.39 10.79
CA VAL A 179 -6.41 8.70 10.28
C VAL A 179 -7.47 9.28 9.34
N LEU A 180 -7.93 8.52 8.34
CA LEU A 180 -8.94 8.99 7.38
C LEU A 180 -10.26 9.36 8.07
N CYS A 181 -10.73 8.57 9.03
CA CYS A 181 -11.92 8.87 9.80
C CYS A 181 -11.76 10.12 10.67
N ALA A 182 -10.59 10.34 11.26
CA ALA A 182 -10.31 11.55 12.03
C ALA A 182 -10.38 12.81 11.15
N PHE A 183 -9.83 12.75 9.94
CA PHE A 183 -9.90 13.85 8.97
C PHE A 183 -11.32 14.13 8.45
N GLU A 184 -12.13 13.09 8.28
CA GLU A 184 -13.55 13.26 7.94
C GLU A 184 -14.30 13.93 9.10
N ALA A 185 -14.11 13.44 10.32
CA ALA A 185 -14.80 13.94 11.51
C ALA A 185 -14.41 15.38 11.87
N SER A 186 -13.19 15.82 11.53
CA SER A 186 -12.75 17.20 11.73
C SER A 186 -13.35 18.18 10.72
N GLY A 187 -14.02 17.71 9.66
CA GLY A 187 -14.57 18.58 8.61
C GLY A 187 -13.50 19.37 7.87
N THR A 188 -12.28 18.82 7.76
CA THR A 188 -11.12 19.54 7.19
C THR A 188 -11.31 19.87 5.71
N TYR A 189 -12.09 19.07 4.98
CA TYR A 189 -12.41 19.30 3.58
C TYR A 189 -13.90 19.54 3.43
N ASP A 190 -14.27 20.75 3.02
CA ASP A 190 -15.65 21.05 2.69
C ASP A 190 -15.98 20.46 1.31
N PRO A 191 -16.99 19.58 1.17
CA PRO A 191 -17.38 19.03 -0.13
C PRO A 191 -17.71 20.08 -1.19
N LEU A 192 -18.12 21.30 -0.78
CA LEU A 192 -18.46 22.40 -1.68
C LEU A 192 -17.22 23.17 -2.13
N HIS A 193 -16.26 23.42 -1.24
CA HIS A 193 -15.09 24.29 -1.50
C HIS A 193 -13.80 23.51 -1.83
N ASP A 194 -13.71 22.27 -1.36
CA ASP A 194 -12.57 21.34 -1.48
C ASP A 194 -13.01 20.00 -2.08
N ALA A 195 -13.88 20.06 -3.09
CA ALA A 195 -14.53 18.89 -3.70
C ALA A 195 -13.54 17.78 -4.11
N ARG A 196 -12.36 18.15 -4.64
CA ARG A 196 -11.32 17.18 -5.03
C ARG A 196 -10.66 16.53 -3.83
N GLN A 197 -10.27 17.28 -2.81
CA GLN A 197 -9.67 16.74 -1.58
C GLN A 197 -10.67 15.84 -0.85
N HIS A 198 -11.95 16.24 -0.83
CA HIS A 198 -13.02 15.40 -0.31
C HIS A 198 -13.17 14.11 -1.13
N ALA A 199 -13.16 14.18 -2.47
CA ALA A 199 -13.19 13.00 -3.34
C ALA A 199 -11.97 12.08 -3.11
N MET A 200 -10.78 12.63 -2.96
CA MET A 200 -9.56 11.89 -2.61
C MET A 200 -9.71 11.17 -1.26
N LEU A 201 -10.26 11.85 -0.24
CA LEU A 201 -10.52 11.26 1.07
C LEU A 201 -11.46 10.06 0.94
N LYS A 202 -12.59 10.23 0.25
CA LYS A 202 -13.59 9.18 0.03
C LYS A 202 -13.03 8.00 -0.75
N HIS A 203 -12.31 8.28 -1.83
CA HIS A 203 -11.60 7.28 -2.61
C HIS A 203 -10.64 6.46 -1.73
N GLN A 204 -9.82 7.12 -0.90
CA GLN A 204 -8.91 6.42 -0.01
C GLN A 204 -9.63 5.60 1.06
N GLN A 205 -10.69 6.13 1.69
CA GLN A 205 -11.49 5.39 2.67
C GLN A 205 -12.07 4.13 2.05
N GLN A 206 -12.62 4.23 0.84
CA GLN A 206 -13.16 3.09 0.11
C GLN A 206 -12.09 2.02 -0.13
N TRP A 207 -10.90 2.39 -0.60
CA TRP A 207 -9.84 1.42 -0.87
C TRP A 207 -9.22 0.82 0.38
N VAL A 208 -9.05 1.59 1.44
CA VAL A 208 -8.61 1.08 2.74
C VAL A 208 -9.63 0.07 3.27
N ALA A 209 -10.93 0.40 3.22
CA ALA A 209 -11.99 -0.52 3.62
C ALA A 209 -11.97 -1.81 2.78
N ARG A 210 -11.87 -1.70 1.45
CA ARG A 210 -11.75 -2.85 0.53
C ARG A 210 -10.56 -3.73 0.87
N ASN A 211 -9.40 -3.14 1.17
CA ASN A 211 -8.20 -3.89 1.53
C ASN A 211 -8.36 -4.59 2.87
N ILE A 212 -8.88 -3.90 3.89
CA ILE A 212 -9.17 -4.50 5.20
C ILE A 212 -10.11 -5.69 5.04
N VAL A 213 -11.26 -5.52 4.37
CA VAL A 213 -12.25 -6.58 4.16
C VAL A 213 -11.66 -7.74 3.35
N HIS A 214 -10.88 -7.44 2.31
CA HIS A 214 -10.20 -8.45 1.51
C HIS A 214 -9.24 -9.29 2.34
N PHE A 215 -8.34 -8.65 3.08
CA PHE A 215 -7.34 -9.34 3.89
C PHE A 215 -7.94 -10.05 5.08
N TYR A 216 -9.01 -9.49 5.67
CA TYR A 216 -9.77 -10.16 6.71
C TYR A 216 -10.45 -11.42 6.15
N GLY A 217 -11.08 -11.35 4.97
CA GLY A 217 -11.64 -12.52 4.28
C GLY A 217 -10.59 -13.57 3.96
N CYS A 218 -9.41 -13.16 3.48
CA CYS A 218 -8.28 -14.06 3.24
C CYS A 218 -7.70 -14.67 4.53
N LYS A 219 -7.83 -13.99 5.68
CA LYS A 219 -7.36 -14.44 7.01
C LYS A 219 -8.21 -15.59 7.59
N PHE A 220 -9.44 -15.79 7.13
CA PHE A 220 -10.41 -16.72 7.74
C PHE A 220 -11.07 -17.71 6.77
N LEU A 221 -10.62 -17.78 5.51
CA LEU A 221 -11.07 -18.79 4.53
C LEU A 221 -10.08 -19.97 4.37
N ALA A 222 -9.12 -20.11 5.29
CA ALA A 222 -8.24 -21.27 5.43
C ALA A 222 -8.44 -21.91 6.80
#